data_AF-A0A378W0D1-F1
#
_entry.id   AF-A0A378W0D1-F1
#
_cell.length_a   1.000
_cell.length_b   1.000
_cell.length_c   1.000
_cell.angle_alpha   90.00
_cell.angle_beta   90.00
_cell.angle_gamma   90.00
#
_symmetry.space_group_name_H-M   'P 1'
#
loop_
_entity.id
_entity.type
_entity.pdbx_description
1 polymer ?
#
loop_
_entity_poly.entity_id
_entity_poly.type
_entity_poly.pdbx_seq_one_letter_code
_entity_poly.pdbx_strand_id
1 'polypeptide(L)'
;MLSDKDIDGVSETVKDQFDEWYIAPLDVPRGMTADALKAKLEQHHIENIQTFAAVRDAYRAAASKAGEDDRIVVFGSFHTVADVMSVL
;
A
#
# COMPACT_ATOMS: atom_id res chain seq x y z
N MET A 1 -4.48 -0.33 -4.75
CA MET A 1 -4.26 0.21 -6.11
C MET A 1 -5.54 0.06 -6.94
N LEU A 2 -5.62 0.69 -8.12
CA LEU A 2 -6.73 0.45 -9.04
C LEU A 2 -6.49 -0.86 -9.82
N SER A 3 -7.54 -1.65 -10.03
CA SER A 3 -7.48 -3.00 -10.62
C SER A 3 -7.08 -3.02 -12.10
N ASP A 4 -7.23 -1.90 -12.80
CA ASP A 4 -6.87 -1.76 -14.21
C ASP A 4 -5.46 -1.18 -14.43
N LYS A 5 -4.63 -1.12 -13.38
CA LYS A 5 -3.23 -0.70 -13.47
C LYS A 5 -2.28 -1.89 -13.60
N ASP A 6 -1.11 -1.63 -14.15
CA ASP A 6 0.00 -2.58 -14.19
C ASP A 6 0.62 -2.72 -12.79
N ILE A 7 -0.04 -3.49 -11.94
CA ILE A 7 0.41 -3.76 -10.57
C ILE A 7 1.66 -4.64 -10.57
N ASP A 8 1.77 -5.55 -11.55
CA ASP A 8 2.88 -6.50 -11.62
C ASP A 8 4.18 -5.77 -11.99
N GLY A 9 4.14 -4.88 -12.99
CA GLY A 9 5.28 -4.02 -13.34
C GLY A 9 5.69 -3.06 -12.22
N VAL A 10 4.71 -2.50 -11.49
CA VAL A 10 5.00 -1.65 -10.31
C VAL A 10 5.65 -2.48 -9.20
N SER A 11 5.08 -3.63 -8.87
CA SER A 11 5.57 -4.50 -7.79
C SER A 11 6.99 -4.96 -8.09
N GLU A 12 7.26 -5.42 -9.32
CA GLU A 12 8.60 -5.84 -9.73
C GLU A 12 9.64 -4.72 -9.64
N THR A 13 9.24 -3.48 -9.96
CA THR A 13 10.15 -2.33 -9.93
C THR A 13 10.55 -1.93 -8.51
N VAL A 14 9.64 -2.08 -7.54
CA VAL A 14 9.81 -1.51 -6.19
C VAL A 14 9.92 -2.55 -5.07
N LYS A 15 9.84 -3.85 -5.37
CA LYS A 15 9.86 -4.94 -4.38
C LYS A 15 11.03 -4.87 -3.40
N ASP A 16 12.21 -4.44 -3.87
CA ASP A 16 13.44 -4.36 -3.06
C ASP A 16 13.69 -2.97 -2.47
N GLN A 17 12.72 -2.06 -2.55
CA GLN A 17 12.86 -0.66 -2.10
C GLN A 17 12.14 -0.38 -0.76
N PHE A 18 11.39 -1.35 -0.24
CA PHE A 18 10.59 -1.19 0.96
C PHE A 18 10.74 -2.40 1.88
N ASP A 19 11.07 -2.15 3.14
CA ASP A 19 11.23 -3.20 4.17
C ASP A 19 9.88 -3.72 4.70
N GLU A 20 8.87 -2.85 4.72
CA GLU A 20 7.56 -3.09 5.33
C GLU A 20 6.45 -2.58 4.40
N TRP A 21 5.42 -3.40 4.20
CA TRP A 21 4.33 -3.12 3.26
C TRP A 21 3.00 -2.97 3.98
N TYR A 22 2.43 -1.78 3.92
CA TYR A 22 1.13 -1.45 4.52
C TYR A 22 0.09 -1.25 3.42
N ILE A 23 -0.86 -2.17 3.31
CA ILE A 23 -1.84 -2.16 2.22
C ILE A 23 -3.27 -2.07 2.74
N ALA A 24 -4.12 -1.43 1.93
CA ALA A 24 -5.55 -1.28 2.19
C ALA A 24 -6.32 -1.28 0.86
N PRO A 25 -7.62 -1.64 0.88
CA PRO A 25 -8.46 -1.53 -0.30
C PRO A 25 -8.74 -0.06 -0.64
N LEU A 26 -9.19 0.19 -1.87
CA LEU A 26 -9.74 1.49 -2.26
C LEU A 26 -11.26 1.38 -2.40
N ASP A 27 -11.99 2.28 -1.73
CA ASP A 27 -13.45 2.35 -1.80
C ASP A 27 -13.93 3.07 -3.07
N VAL A 28 -13.60 2.48 -4.22
CA VAL A 28 -14.05 2.92 -5.55
C VAL A 28 -14.31 1.69 -6.43
N PRO A 29 -15.18 1.76 -7.45
CA PRO A 29 -15.53 0.59 -8.27
C PRO A 29 -14.35 -0.12 -8.94
N ARG A 30 -13.27 0.63 -9.19
CA ARG A 30 -12.02 0.13 -9.78
C ARG A 30 -10.96 -0.20 -8.73
N GLY A 31 -11.29 -0.17 -7.45
CA GLY A 31 -10.37 -0.46 -6.37
C GLY A 31 -10.12 -1.96 -6.25
N MET A 32 -8.88 -2.35 -6.02
CA MET A 32 -8.59 -3.72 -5.60
C MET A 32 -9.00 -3.94 -4.14
N THR A 33 -9.45 -5.15 -3.84
CA THR A 33 -9.56 -5.63 -2.46
C THR A 33 -8.16 -5.80 -1.85
N ALA A 34 -8.07 -5.77 -0.51
CA ALA A 34 -6.81 -6.01 0.19
C ALA A 34 -6.24 -7.40 -0.14
N ASP A 35 -7.09 -8.44 -0.16
CA ASP A 35 -6.67 -9.81 -0.45
C ASP A 35 -6.12 -9.98 -1.87
N ALA A 36 -6.78 -9.36 -2.87
CA ALA A 36 -6.31 -9.43 -4.25
C ALA A 36 -4.98 -8.69 -4.45
N LEU A 37 -4.81 -7.55 -3.76
CA LEU A 37 -3.55 -6.81 -3.78
C LEU A 37 -2.44 -7.61 -3.07
N LYS A 38 -2.73 -8.17 -1.88
CA LYS A 38 -1.80 -9.01 -1.13
C LYS A 38 -1.30 -10.18 -1.96
N ALA A 39 -2.21 -10.93 -2.58
CA ALA A 39 -1.87 -12.08 -3.40
C ALA A 39 -0.95 -11.72 -4.57
N LYS A 40 -1.15 -10.54 -5.21
CA LYS A 40 -0.23 -10.06 -6.25
C LYS A 40 1.15 -9.72 -5.70
N LEU A 41 1.23 -9.03 -4.57
CA LEU A 41 2.53 -8.69 -3.96
C LEU A 41 3.30 -9.97 -3.56
N GLU A 42 2.62 -10.96 -3.00
CA GLU A 42 3.21 -12.26 -2.64
C GLU A 42 3.74 -13.03 -3.87
N GLN A 43 3.09 -12.90 -5.04
CA GLN A 43 3.58 -13.47 -6.30
C GLN A 43 4.92 -12.86 -6.76
N HIS A 44 5.22 -11.63 -6.34
CA HIS A 44 6.51 -10.98 -6.58
C HIS A 44 7.52 -11.20 -5.44
N HIS A 45 7.26 -12.15 -4.54
CA HIS A 45 8.09 -12.45 -3.37
C HIS A 45 8.26 -11.27 -2.41
N ILE A 46 7.29 -10.36 -2.38
CA ILE A 46 7.24 -9.28 -1.40
C ILE A 46 6.78 -9.86 -0.06
N GLU A 47 7.56 -9.59 0.99
CA GLU A 47 7.31 -10.05 2.35
C GLU A 47 6.84 -8.88 3.26
N ASN A 48 6.58 -9.16 4.54
CA ASN A 48 6.17 -8.16 5.55
C ASN A 48 4.92 -7.35 5.15
N ILE A 49 3.95 -8.00 4.52
CA ILE A 49 2.70 -7.37 4.08
C ILE A 49 1.65 -7.38 5.20
N GLN A 50 1.26 -6.19 5.63
CA GLN A 50 0.21 -5.94 6.61
C GLN A 50 -1.03 -5.34 5.91
N THR A 51 -2.20 -5.95 6.15
CA THR A 51 -3.47 -5.55 5.54
C THR A 51 -4.34 -4.77 6.52
N PHE A 52 -4.94 -3.69 6.05
CA PHE A 52 -5.83 -2.81 6.83
C PHE A 52 -7.15 -2.58 6.12
N ALA A 53 -8.17 -2.18 6.89
CA ALA A 53 -9.50 -1.91 6.37
C ALA A 53 -9.56 -0.63 5.51
N ALA A 54 -8.76 0.39 5.84
CA ALA A 54 -8.69 1.65 5.13
C ALA A 54 -7.25 2.18 5.03
N VAL A 55 -6.99 3.02 4.01
CA VAL A 55 -5.67 3.61 3.78
C VAL A 55 -5.24 4.48 4.96
N ARG A 56 -6.17 5.24 5.55
CA ARG A 56 -5.91 6.01 6.79
C ARG A 56 -5.37 5.14 7.95
N ASP A 57 -5.86 3.91 8.09
CA ASP A 57 -5.48 3.01 9.17
C ASP A 57 -4.09 2.41 8.91
N ALA A 58 -3.82 2.02 7.66
CA ALA A 58 -2.50 1.61 7.21
C ALA A 58 -1.44 2.69 7.46
N TYR A 59 -1.75 3.94 7.10
CA TYR A 59 -0.85 5.07 7.33
C TYR A 59 -0.59 5.31 8.82
N ARG A 60 -1.63 5.34 9.65
CA ARG A 60 -1.47 5.52 11.11
C ARG A 60 -0.63 4.40 11.73
N ALA A 61 -0.82 3.16 11.31
CA ALA A 61 -0.02 2.04 11.77
C ALA A 61 1.46 2.20 11.37
N ALA A 62 1.74 2.55 10.11
CA ALA A 62 3.10 2.84 9.64
C ALA A 62 3.74 3.99 10.43
N ALA A 63 3.02 5.10 10.61
CA ALA A 63 3.48 6.26 11.37
C ALA A 63 3.74 5.96 12.85
N SER A 64 2.97 5.06 13.45
CA SER A 64 3.18 4.64 14.84
C SER A 64 4.39 3.71 15.03
N LYS A 65 4.81 2.99 13.97
CA LYS A 65 5.95 2.07 14.00
C LYS A 65 7.26 2.75 13.58
N ALA A 66 7.19 3.73 12.69
CA ALA A 66 8.34 4.44 12.15
C ALA A 66 9.14 5.19 13.23
N GLY A 67 10.44 4.98 13.26
CA GLY A 67 11.41 5.74 14.05
C GLY A 67 11.86 7.04 13.38
N GLU A 68 12.81 7.74 14.01
CA GLU A 68 13.32 9.05 13.55
C GLU A 68 14.02 8.98 12.18
N ASP A 69 14.68 7.87 11.86
CA ASP A 69 15.42 7.66 10.62
C ASP A 69 14.61 6.94 9.53
N ASP A 70 13.38 6.53 9.83
CA ASP A 70 12.51 5.80 8.90
C ASP A 70 11.82 6.75 7.91
N ARG A 71 11.44 6.20 6.75
CA ARG A 71 10.71 6.94 5.72
C ARG A 71 9.43 6.21 5.36
N ILE A 72 8.33 6.96 5.32
CA ILE A 72 7.04 6.47 4.87
C ILE A 72 6.76 7.03 3.47
N VAL A 73 6.49 6.12 2.52
CA VAL A 73 6.08 6.47 1.16
C VAL A 73 4.65 6.00 0.94
N VAL A 74 3.75 6.94 0.62
CA VAL A 74 2.36 6.64 0.27
C VAL A 74 2.22 6.67 -1.25
N PHE A 75 1.93 5.52 -1.87
CA PHE A 75 1.88 5.42 -3.33
C PHE A 75 0.78 4.47 -3.86
N GLY A 76 0.70 4.35 -5.19
CA GLY A 76 -0.13 3.38 -5.89
C GLY A 76 -1.46 3.91 -6.45
N SER A 77 -2.00 5.01 -5.93
CA SER A 77 -3.17 5.69 -6.49
C SER A 77 -3.32 7.10 -5.93
N PHE A 78 -3.91 8.01 -6.73
CA PHE A 78 -4.34 9.32 -6.22
C PHE A 78 -5.33 9.20 -5.06
N HIS A 79 -6.19 8.18 -5.07
CA HIS A 79 -7.13 7.93 -3.96
C HIS A 79 -6.38 7.55 -2.67
N THR A 80 -5.29 6.78 -2.78
CA THR A 80 -4.44 6.44 -1.64
C THR A 80 -3.81 7.69 -1.05
N VAL A 81 -3.21 8.53 -1.90
CA VAL A 81 -2.56 9.78 -1.47
C VAL A 81 -3.58 10.74 -0.87
N ALA A 82 -4.73 10.93 -1.52
CA ALA A 82 -5.79 11.81 -1.04
C ALA A 82 -6.34 11.39 0.33
N ASP A 83 -6.53 10.09 0.58
CA ASP A 83 -7.03 9.62 1.86
C ASP A 83 -6.05 9.92 3.00
N VAL A 84 -4.74 9.74 2.77
CA VAL A 84 -3.71 10.13 3.76
C VAL A 84 -3.64 11.65 3.93
N MET A 85 -3.66 12.41 2.85
CA MET A 85 -3.61 13.88 2.90
C MET A 85 -4.79 14.48 3.68
N SER A 86 -5.92 13.77 3.79
CA SER A 86 -7.07 14.21 4.58
C SER A 86 -6.89 14.06 6.10
N VAL A 87 -5.87 13.32 6.55
CA VAL A 87 -5.59 13.01 7.96
C VAL A 87 -4.19 13.40 8.43
N LEU A 88 -3.42 14.10 7.58
CA LEU A 88 -2.17 14.79 7.93
C LEU A 88 -2.46 16.10 8.65
#